data_AF-A0A7S1C6Q3-F1
#
_entry.id   AF-A0A7S1C6Q3-F1
#
_cell.length_a   1.000
_cell.length_b   1.000
_cell.length_c   1.000
_cell.angle_alpha   90.00
_cell.angle_beta   90.00
_cell.angle_gamma   90.00
#
_symmetry.space_group_name_H-M   'P 1'
#
loop_
_entity.id
_entity.type
_entity.pdbx_description
1 polymer ?
#
loop_
_entity_poly.entity_id
_entity_poly.type
_entity_poly.pdbx_seq_one_letter_code
_entity_poly.pdbx_strand_id
1 'polypeptide(L)'
;MSYEGREESRERLGLELRGVDASQIDDDADMEPAWPNVPQSWGAEKRSARDRCTRFVSSRLTWLACVALAIVTAIAAAASGGGGDAGNTPVVVQKSPNDPREYRWVELPNALGILLISDPEADEAAAAVSVGVGSWGDPDDTPGLAHFTEHLLFMGTAAFPDENAYSSYLASHGGASNAYTAGDQTNFYFSVDADHYEGALHRFSQFFAAPLFNASATQREMHAVDSEHRKNLQNDGWRLYSLLKGAAEPSSPFAHFGTGDLETLDVPDIRDRVLDFHHRHYSANR
;
A
#
# COMPACT_ATOMS: atom_id res chain seq x y z
N MET A 1 -38.98 59.08 17.06
CA MET A 1 -38.57 58.66 15.71
C MET A 1 -38.24 57.18 15.80
N SER A 2 -39.17 56.22 15.80
CA SER A 2 -40.17 55.80 14.79
C SER A 2 -39.57 55.35 13.46
N TYR A 3 -39.81 54.06 13.15
CA TYR A 3 -40.02 53.45 11.81
C TYR A 3 -38.76 53.29 10.93
N GLU A 4 -38.53 52.25 10.11
CA GLU A 4 -39.13 50.94 9.81
C GLU A 4 -38.28 50.33 8.67
N GLY A 5 -38.23 48.99 8.53
CA GLY A 5 -38.30 48.32 7.22
C GLY A 5 -37.00 47.95 6.46
N ARG A 6 -36.79 46.64 6.31
CA ARG A 6 -36.67 45.82 5.07
C ARG A 6 -35.68 44.66 5.26
N GLU A 7 -36.14 43.49 5.70
CA GLU A 7 -36.63 42.40 4.82
C GLU A 7 -37.05 42.82 3.42
N GLU A 8 -36.25 42.41 2.41
CA GLU A 8 -36.67 42.00 1.06
C GLU A 8 -35.44 41.90 0.15
N SER A 9 -34.96 40.69 -0.12
CA SER A 9 -34.14 40.36 -1.30
C SER A 9 -34.17 38.85 -1.60
N ARG A 10 -35.33 38.21 -1.39
CA ARG A 10 -35.65 36.90 -1.96
C ARG A 10 -36.66 37.13 -3.07
N GLU A 11 -36.18 37.49 -4.26
CA GLU A 11 -36.86 37.32 -5.56
C GLU A 11 -36.07 38.03 -6.65
N ARG A 12 -35.02 37.38 -7.15
CA ARG A 12 -34.48 37.62 -8.49
C ARG A 12 -33.69 36.39 -8.88
N LEU A 13 -34.39 35.44 -9.50
CA LEU A 13 -33.95 34.52 -10.54
C LEU A 13 -35.13 33.56 -10.76
N GLY A 14 -36.06 33.97 -11.63
CA GLY A 14 -37.16 33.14 -12.08
C GLY A 14 -36.64 32.03 -12.98
N LEU A 15 -36.42 30.84 -12.40
CA LEU A 15 -36.25 29.59 -13.12
C LEU A 15 -37.29 28.61 -12.58
N GLU A 16 -38.34 28.42 -13.36
CA GLU A 16 -39.35 27.38 -13.19
C GLU A 16 -38.65 26.01 -13.16
N LEU A 17 -38.78 25.28 -12.06
CA LEU A 17 -38.47 23.85 -12.02
C LEU A 17 -39.59 23.10 -12.74
N ARG A 18 -39.45 22.94 -14.06
CA ARG A 18 -40.20 21.93 -14.81
C ARG A 18 -39.55 20.57 -14.54
N GLY A 19 -40.37 19.63 -14.08
CA GLY A 19 -39.98 18.25 -13.89
C GLY A 19 -39.42 17.66 -15.18
N VAL A 20 -38.29 16.97 -15.07
CA VAL A 20 -37.76 16.14 -16.15
C VAL A 20 -38.39 14.77 -16.01
N ASP A 21 -39.19 14.47 -17.03
CA ASP A 21 -39.87 13.22 -17.32
C ASP A 21 -38.83 12.11 -17.58
N ALA A 22 -38.93 11.01 -16.84
CA ALA A 22 -38.02 9.86 -16.89
C ALA A 22 -38.40 8.87 -18.02
N SER A 23 -38.67 9.37 -19.23
CA SER A 23 -39.12 8.53 -20.35
C SER A 23 -38.43 8.78 -21.69
N GLN A 24 -37.31 9.51 -21.74
CA GLN A 24 -36.53 9.68 -22.97
C GLN A 24 -35.02 9.65 -22.72
N ILE A 25 -34.46 8.44 -22.63
CA ILE A 25 -33.07 8.18 -23.06
C ILE A 25 -33.18 6.93 -23.93
N ASP A 26 -33.12 7.15 -25.23
CA ASP A 26 -33.07 6.12 -26.26
C ASP A 26 -31.76 5.33 -26.17
N ASP A 27 -31.91 4.05 -26.49
CA ASP A 27 -30.88 3.03 -26.69
C ASP A 27 -29.89 3.36 -27.82
N ASP A 28 -28.75 2.67 -27.75
CA ASP A 28 -27.75 2.43 -28.81
C ASP A 28 -26.78 3.55 -29.21
N ALA A 29 -25.52 3.44 -28.76
CA ALA A 29 -24.42 3.01 -29.65
C ALA A 29 -23.05 3.02 -28.93
N ASP A 30 -22.40 1.85 -28.97
CA ASP A 30 -20.97 1.64 -29.16
C ASP A 30 -19.97 2.24 -28.16
N MET A 31 -19.50 1.42 -27.21
CA MET A 31 -18.08 1.25 -26.90
C MET A 31 -17.87 -0.02 -26.04
N GLU A 32 -17.68 -1.17 -26.70
CA GLU A 32 -17.08 -2.35 -26.04
C GLU A 32 -15.55 -2.18 -25.94
N PRO A 33 -14.91 -2.47 -24.79
CA PRO A 33 -13.48 -2.73 -24.74
C PRO A 33 -13.20 -4.23 -24.91
N ALA A 34 -12.60 -4.56 -26.06
CA ALA A 34 -12.05 -5.87 -26.38
C ALA A 34 -10.91 -6.26 -25.42
N TRP A 35 -11.06 -7.41 -24.75
CA TRP A 35 -9.99 -8.09 -24.02
C TRP A 35 -9.53 -9.32 -24.82
N PRO A 36 -8.24 -9.47 -25.18
CA PRO A 36 -7.78 -10.69 -25.82
C PRO A 36 -7.34 -11.76 -24.81
N ASN A 37 -7.86 -12.98 -25.03
CA ASN A 37 -7.29 -14.30 -24.72
C ASN A 37 -7.24 -14.81 -23.26
N VAL A 38 -8.27 -15.57 -22.87
CA VAL A 38 -8.20 -16.58 -21.79
C VAL A 38 -8.46 -17.97 -22.39
N PRO A 39 -7.52 -18.94 -22.32
CA PRO A 39 -7.73 -20.29 -22.84
C PRO A 39 -8.75 -21.11 -22.02
N GLN A 40 -9.79 -21.62 -22.70
CA GLN A 40 -10.77 -22.57 -22.16
C GLN A 40 -10.21 -24.00 -22.12
N SER A 41 -9.81 -24.51 -20.95
CA SER A 41 -9.66 -25.98 -20.74
C SER A 41 -9.69 -26.46 -19.28
N TRP A 42 -10.24 -25.70 -18.33
CA TRP A 42 -10.39 -26.16 -16.95
C TRP A 42 -11.83 -26.53 -16.65
N GLY A 43 -12.22 -27.72 -17.10
CA GLY A 43 -13.60 -28.19 -16.97
C GLY A 43 -13.77 -29.69 -17.20
N ALA A 44 -12.83 -30.54 -16.77
CA ALA A 44 -13.03 -32.00 -16.85
C ALA A 44 -12.06 -32.81 -15.98
N GLU A 45 -12.09 -32.69 -14.64
CA GLU A 45 -11.51 -33.75 -13.80
C GLU A 45 -12.06 -33.73 -12.36
N LYS A 46 -13.35 -34.00 -12.23
CA LYS A 46 -13.94 -34.43 -10.95
C LYS A 46 -14.79 -35.67 -11.22
N ARG A 47 -14.13 -36.83 -11.22
CA ARG A 47 -14.71 -38.16 -10.93
C ARG A 47 -13.61 -39.21 -11.10
N SER A 48 -13.39 -40.01 -10.05
CA SER A 48 -12.60 -41.27 -10.00
C SER A 48 -11.30 -41.22 -9.18
N ALA A 49 -11.44 -41.17 -7.86
CA ALA A 49 -10.43 -41.71 -6.93
C ALA A 49 -11.05 -42.20 -5.61
N ARG A 50 -12.35 -42.53 -5.62
CA ARG A 50 -12.97 -43.40 -4.61
C ARG A 50 -13.11 -44.75 -5.28
N ASP A 51 -12.03 -45.54 -5.25
CA ASP A 51 -12.07 -46.99 -5.34
C ASP A 51 -10.65 -47.55 -5.26
N ARG A 52 -10.45 -48.37 -4.23
CA ARG A 52 -9.55 -49.54 -4.11
C ARG A 52 -8.92 -49.61 -2.73
N CYS A 53 -9.75 -50.01 -1.77
CA CYS A 53 -9.31 -50.67 -0.57
C CYS A 53 -9.73 -52.14 -0.70
N THR A 54 -8.78 -53.08 -0.82
CA THR A 54 -8.82 -54.41 -0.18
C THR A 54 -7.69 -55.36 -0.62
N ARG A 55 -7.09 -55.97 0.41
CA ARG A 55 -6.50 -57.33 0.51
C ARG A 55 -5.14 -57.60 -0.14
N PHE A 56 -4.12 -57.82 0.72
CA PHE A 56 -3.40 -59.09 0.74
C PHE A 56 -2.79 -59.36 2.13
N VAL A 57 -3.13 -60.50 2.72
CA VAL A 57 -2.55 -61.07 3.94
C VAL A 57 -1.55 -62.13 3.50
N SER A 58 -0.28 -62.02 3.89
CA SER A 58 0.59 -63.17 4.25
C SER A 58 2.02 -62.74 4.57
N SER A 59 2.62 -63.40 5.58
CA SER A 59 4.02 -63.33 6.05
C SER A 59 4.39 -62.21 7.05
N ARG A 60 4.06 -62.43 8.33
CA ARG A 60 4.39 -61.52 9.46
C ARG A 60 5.85 -61.55 9.94
N LEU A 61 6.73 -62.35 9.33
CA LEU A 61 8.14 -62.50 9.78
C LEU A 61 9.16 -61.90 8.79
N THR A 62 8.81 -61.71 7.53
CA THR A 62 9.62 -61.00 6.53
C THR A 62 9.40 -59.48 6.55
N TRP A 63 8.24 -59.02 7.03
CA TRP A 63 7.92 -57.59 7.12
C TRP A 63 8.73 -56.85 8.19
N LEU A 64 9.00 -57.50 9.34
CA LEU A 64 9.77 -56.88 10.44
C LEU A 64 11.24 -56.67 10.08
N ALA A 65 11.83 -57.57 9.28
CA ALA A 65 13.21 -57.42 8.81
C ALA A 65 13.36 -56.31 7.77
N CYS A 66 12.41 -56.16 6.84
CA CYS A 66 12.41 -55.07 5.86
C CYS A 66 12.11 -53.71 6.51
N VAL A 67 11.22 -53.66 7.51
CA VAL A 67 10.94 -52.42 8.27
C VAL A 67 12.13 -52.02 9.15
N ALA A 68 12.78 -52.97 9.83
CA ALA A 68 13.97 -52.67 10.63
C ALA A 68 15.15 -52.17 9.76
N LEU A 69 15.37 -52.75 8.57
CA LEU A 69 16.42 -52.29 7.65
C LEU A 69 16.09 -50.91 7.05
N ALA A 70 14.81 -50.62 6.76
CA ALA A 70 14.36 -49.31 6.31
C ALA A 70 14.46 -48.23 7.40
N ILE A 71 14.23 -48.58 8.67
CA ILE A 71 14.37 -47.64 9.80
C ILE A 71 15.86 -47.32 10.04
N VAL A 72 16.75 -48.31 9.94
CA VAL A 72 18.19 -48.10 10.13
C VAL A 72 18.80 -47.26 8.99
N THR A 73 18.37 -47.43 7.74
CA THR A 73 18.79 -46.54 6.64
C THR A 73 18.18 -45.14 6.73
N ALA A 74 16.94 -44.99 7.20
CA ALA A 74 16.33 -43.68 7.43
C ALA A 74 17.03 -42.89 8.55
N ILE A 75 17.46 -43.57 9.63
CA ILE A 75 18.22 -42.94 10.73
C ILE A 75 19.64 -42.57 10.28
N ALA A 76 20.30 -43.40 9.46
CA ALA A 76 21.61 -43.08 8.91
C ALA A 76 21.55 -41.90 7.91
N ALA A 77 20.50 -41.80 7.09
CA ALA A 77 20.28 -40.65 6.19
C ALA A 77 19.98 -39.35 6.97
N ALA A 78 19.26 -39.45 8.10
CA ALA A 78 19.03 -38.31 8.99
C ALA A 78 20.30 -37.85 9.75
N ALA A 79 21.24 -38.77 10.01
CA ALA A 79 22.50 -38.47 10.69
C ALA A 79 23.60 -37.95 9.74
N SER A 80 23.46 -38.16 8.42
CA SER A 80 24.32 -37.56 7.38
C SER A 80 23.75 -36.26 6.81
N GLY A 81 22.76 -35.65 7.47
CA GLY A 81 22.34 -34.28 7.23
C GLY A 81 23.48 -33.33 7.60
N GLY A 82 24.49 -33.22 6.73
CA GLY A 82 25.34 -32.05 6.71
C GLY A 82 24.43 -30.84 6.72
N GLY A 83 24.65 -29.93 7.68
CA GLY A 83 24.00 -28.64 7.76
C GLY A 83 24.37 -27.79 6.54
N GLY A 84 23.90 -28.22 5.37
CA GLY A 84 23.82 -27.42 4.19
C GLY A 84 22.77 -26.36 4.46
N ASP A 85 23.23 -25.13 4.34
CA ASP A 85 22.49 -23.88 4.38
C ASP A 85 21.28 -23.94 3.41
N ALA A 86 20.20 -24.57 3.87
CA ALA A 86 18.93 -24.62 3.17
C ALA A 86 18.20 -23.29 3.42
N GLY A 87 18.73 -22.21 2.85
CA GLY A 87 18.16 -20.89 3.09
C GLY A 87 18.57 -19.78 2.12
N ASN A 88 19.56 -19.98 1.25
CA ASN A 88 20.06 -18.88 0.42
C ASN A 88 20.32 -19.29 -1.02
N THR A 89 19.26 -19.71 -1.73
CA THR A 89 19.33 -19.66 -3.20
C THR A 89 19.38 -18.18 -3.57
N PRO A 90 20.43 -17.70 -4.26
CA PRO A 90 20.51 -16.30 -4.66
C PRO A 90 19.27 -15.94 -5.48
N VAL A 91 18.54 -14.91 -5.05
CA VAL A 91 17.43 -14.38 -5.83
C VAL A 91 18.01 -13.77 -7.11
N VAL A 92 17.80 -14.43 -8.24
CA VAL A 92 18.22 -13.95 -9.56
C VAL A 92 17.15 -13.02 -10.10
N VAL A 93 17.48 -11.73 -10.20
CA VAL A 93 16.60 -10.72 -10.80
C VAL A 93 16.59 -10.90 -12.31
N GLN A 94 15.43 -11.23 -12.88
CA GLN A 94 15.23 -11.33 -14.32
C GLN A 94 15.14 -9.92 -14.91
N LYS A 95 15.95 -9.62 -15.94
CA LYS A 95 15.94 -8.33 -16.65
C LYS A 95 15.86 -8.52 -18.15
N SER A 96 15.50 -7.45 -18.86
CA SER A 96 15.57 -7.41 -20.31
C SER A 96 17.03 -7.60 -20.78
N PRO A 97 17.30 -8.34 -21.88
CA PRO A 97 18.64 -8.47 -22.44
C PRO A 97 19.27 -7.14 -22.86
N ASN A 98 18.46 -6.12 -23.13
CA ASN A 98 18.90 -4.79 -23.55
C ASN A 98 19.03 -3.79 -22.39
N ASP A 99 18.81 -4.24 -21.15
CA ASP A 99 18.91 -3.38 -19.96
C ASP A 99 20.36 -3.40 -19.43
N PRO A 100 21.11 -2.29 -19.52
CA PRO A 100 22.51 -2.26 -19.11
C PRO A 100 22.68 -2.29 -17.59
N ARG A 101 21.64 -1.98 -16.80
CA ARG A 101 21.72 -1.81 -15.34
C ARG A 101 22.01 -3.12 -14.62
N GLU A 102 22.69 -3.03 -13.49
CA GLU A 102 22.95 -4.17 -12.62
C GLU A 102 21.93 -4.22 -11.49
N TYR A 103 21.45 -5.42 -11.15
CA TYR A 103 20.41 -5.64 -10.15
C TYR A 103 20.90 -6.60 -9.09
N ARG A 104 20.58 -6.31 -7.83
CA ARG A 104 20.82 -7.23 -6.72
C ARG A 104 19.68 -7.16 -5.72
N TRP A 105 19.05 -8.30 -5.48
CA TRP A 105 18.13 -8.46 -4.35
C TRP A 105 18.91 -8.78 -3.08
N VAL A 106 18.57 -8.12 -1.98
CA VAL A 106 19.13 -8.36 -0.66
C VAL A 106 17.97 -8.38 0.34
N GLU A 107 17.97 -9.35 1.24
CA GLU A 107 17.12 -9.32 2.44
C GLU A 107 18.01 -8.98 3.64
N LEU A 108 17.67 -7.92 4.36
CA LEU A 108 18.39 -7.52 5.56
C LEU A 108 18.02 -8.42 6.76
N PRO A 109 18.84 -8.47 7.83
CA PRO A 109 18.53 -9.27 9.02
C PRO A 109 17.21 -8.90 9.73
N ASN A 110 16.68 -7.71 9.51
CA ASN A 110 15.37 -7.27 10.00
C ASN A 110 14.22 -7.63 9.04
N ALA A 111 14.48 -8.49 8.04
CA ALA A 111 13.56 -8.94 6.99
C ALA A 111 13.15 -7.88 5.95
N LEU A 112 13.81 -6.71 5.92
CA LEU A 112 13.58 -5.74 4.85
C LEU A 112 14.14 -6.26 3.53
N GLY A 113 13.26 -6.48 2.55
CA GLY A 113 13.63 -6.79 1.18
C GLY A 113 14.03 -5.53 0.40
N ILE A 114 15.19 -5.58 -0.26
CA ILE A 114 15.77 -4.46 -0.99
C ILE A 114 16.16 -4.90 -2.40
N LEU A 115 15.63 -4.20 -3.41
CA LEU A 115 16.14 -4.26 -4.78
C LEU A 115 17.13 -3.12 -5.01
N LEU A 116 18.41 -3.45 -5.13
CA LEU A 116 19.45 -2.51 -5.51
C LEU A 116 19.58 -2.48 -7.03
N ILE A 117 19.63 -1.27 -7.59
CA ILE A 117 19.80 -1.03 -9.02
C ILE A 117 21.03 -0.12 -9.17
N SER A 118 22.05 -0.59 -9.88
CA SER A 118 23.24 0.18 -10.20
C SER A 118 23.22 0.60 -11.66
N ASP A 119 23.22 1.91 -11.87
CA ASP A 119 23.34 2.54 -13.17
C ASP A 119 24.47 3.58 -13.11
N PRO A 120 25.70 3.23 -13.55
CA PRO A 120 26.85 4.13 -13.48
C PRO A 120 26.74 5.39 -14.36
N GLU A 121 25.80 5.43 -15.30
CA GLU A 121 25.59 6.56 -16.21
C GLU A 121 24.46 7.49 -15.74
N ALA A 122 23.83 7.20 -14.59
CA ALA A 122 22.71 7.99 -14.09
C ALA A 122 23.18 9.32 -13.44
N ASP A 123 22.61 10.43 -13.91
CA ASP A 123 22.81 11.77 -13.32
C ASP A 123 22.04 11.95 -11.99
N GLU A 124 20.88 11.28 -11.87
CA GLU A 124 20.04 11.27 -10.68
C GLU A 124 20.03 9.88 -10.04
N ALA A 125 20.05 9.84 -8.71
CA ALA A 125 19.78 8.66 -7.91
C ALA A 125 18.40 8.75 -7.27
N ALA A 126 17.78 7.60 -6.99
CA ALA A 126 16.45 7.53 -6.42
C ALA A 126 16.33 6.41 -5.40
N ALA A 127 15.38 6.55 -4.48
CA ALA A 127 14.94 5.46 -3.62
C ALA A 127 13.43 5.50 -3.45
N ALA A 128 12.85 4.33 -3.19
CA ALA A 128 11.45 4.18 -2.82
C ALA A 128 11.30 3.12 -1.73
N VAL A 129 10.33 3.32 -0.84
CA VAL A 129 9.91 2.35 0.16
C VAL A 129 8.39 2.23 0.08
N SER A 130 7.91 1.00 -0.08
CA SER A 130 6.50 0.67 0.08
C SER A 130 6.33 -0.04 1.41
N VAL A 131 5.41 0.43 2.24
CA VAL A 131 4.99 -0.24 3.46
C VAL A 131 3.70 -0.99 3.14
N GLY A 132 3.60 -2.28 3.46
CA GLY A 132 2.41 -3.13 3.26
C GLY A 132 1.23 -2.80 4.18
N VAL A 133 0.91 -1.52 4.34
CA VAL A 133 -0.32 -1.01 4.93
C VAL A 133 -0.76 0.23 4.16
N GLY A 134 -2.06 0.37 3.90
CA GLY A 134 -2.66 1.60 3.36
C GLY A 134 -3.98 1.90 4.08
N SER A 135 -4.87 2.61 3.41
CA SER A 135 -6.19 3.01 3.97
C SER A 135 -7.10 1.86 4.38
N TRP A 136 -6.91 0.63 3.88
CA TRP A 136 -7.63 -0.55 4.37
C TRP A 136 -7.20 -0.98 5.78
N GLY A 137 -6.06 -0.46 6.26
CA GLY A 137 -5.60 -0.62 7.63
C GLY A 137 -6.12 0.45 8.58
N ASP A 138 -6.88 1.45 8.10
CA ASP A 138 -7.43 2.51 8.95
C ASP A 138 -8.39 1.92 10.00
N PRO A 139 -8.32 2.39 11.26
CA PRO A 139 -9.36 2.11 12.25
C PRO A 139 -10.73 2.61 11.77
N ASP A 140 -11.79 1.84 12.05
CA ASP A 140 -13.17 2.20 11.67
C ASP A 140 -13.60 3.57 12.21
N ASP A 141 -13.06 3.97 13.37
CA ASP A 141 -13.35 5.24 14.04
C ASP A 141 -12.37 6.38 13.68
N THR A 142 -11.40 6.14 12.79
CA THR A 142 -10.49 7.17 12.27
C THR A 142 -10.12 6.91 10.79
N PRO A 143 -11.09 6.97 9.86
CA PRO A 143 -10.79 6.85 8.44
C PRO A 143 -9.82 7.94 7.95
N GLY A 144 -8.85 7.56 7.11
CA GLY A 144 -7.79 8.42 6.61
C GLY A 144 -6.52 8.43 7.46
N LEU A 145 -6.42 7.61 8.51
CA LEU A 145 -5.27 7.61 9.42
C LEU A 145 -3.96 7.20 8.72
N ALA A 146 -3.98 6.24 7.80
CA ALA A 146 -2.82 5.83 7.02
C ALA A 146 -2.29 6.98 6.16
N HIS A 147 -3.21 7.66 5.45
CA HIS A 147 -2.89 8.82 4.63
C HIS A 147 -2.38 9.99 5.48
N PHE A 148 -3.00 10.23 6.62
CA PHE A 148 -2.54 11.27 7.54
C PHE A 148 -1.17 10.96 8.15
N THR A 149 -0.90 9.68 8.44
CA THR A 149 0.43 9.23 8.88
C THR A 149 1.48 9.50 7.82
N GLU A 150 1.19 9.23 6.55
CA GLU A 150 2.07 9.54 5.41
C GLU A 150 2.51 11.01 5.41
N HIS A 151 1.57 11.95 5.50
CA HIS A 151 1.85 13.39 5.57
C HIS A 151 2.82 13.73 6.71
N LEU A 152 2.57 13.18 7.90
CA LEU A 152 3.34 13.54 9.08
C LEU A 152 4.76 12.99 9.09
N LEU A 153 5.07 11.97 8.29
CA LEU A 153 6.46 11.48 8.16
C LEU A 153 7.39 12.51 7.52
N PHE A 154 6.85 13.44 6.74
CA PHE A 154 7.61 14.55 6.18
C PHE A 154 7.88 15.66 7.21
N MET A 155 7.22 15.66 8.36
CA MET A 155 7.21 16.77 9.34
C MET A 155 8.29 16.65 10.43
N GLY A 156 9.46 16.18 10.05
CA GLY A 156 10.64 16.10 10.93
C GLY A 156 10.80 14.78 11.69
N THR A 157 12.06 14.48 11.98
CA THR A 157 12.51 13.23 12.61
C THR A 157 13.49 13.53 13.74
N ALA A 158 13.80 12.55 14.59
CA ALA A 158 14.71 12.76 15.72
C ALA A 158 16.10 13.28 15.30
N ALA A 159 16.64 12.79 14.18
CA ALA A 159 17.94 13.24 13.66
C ALA A 159 17.86 14.54 12.84
N PHE A 160 16.68 14.85 12.27
CA PHE A 160 16.43 16.04 11.46
C PHE A 160 15.11 16.70 11.91
N PRO A 161 15.13 17.46 13.02
CA PRO A 161 13.92 17.90 13.69
C PRO A 161 13.20 19.06 12.98
N ASP A 162 13.90 19.80 12.13
CA ASP A 162 13.29 20.87 11.35
C ASP A 162 12.31 20.25 10.33
N GLU A 163 11.06 20.71 10.32
CA GLU A 163 9.97 20.13 9.50
C GLU A 163 10.28 20.16 7.99
N ASN A 164 11.09 21.11 7.54
CA ASN A 164 11.48 21.24 6.14
C ASN A 164 12.88 20.68 5.85
N ALA A 165 13.55 20.02 6.79
CA ALA A 165 14.92 19.54 6.61
C ALA A 165 15.08 18.60 5.41
N TYR A 166 14.08 17.74 5.18
CA TYR A 166 14.08 16.80 4.07
C TYR A 166 13.79 17.48 2.72
N SER A 167 12.69 18.22 2.64
CA SER A 167 12.28 18.91 1.41
C SER A 167 13.31 19.96 0.98
N SER A 168 13.91 20.67 1.94
CA SER A 168 14.93 21.69 1.67
C SER A 168 16.24 21.06 1.20
N TYR A 169 16.61 19.88 1.73
CA TYR A 169 17.78 19.15 1.25
C TYR A 169 17.60 18.69 -0.19
N LEU A 170 16.44 18.12 -0.54
CA LEU A 170 16.18 17.70 -1.92
C LEU A 170 16.19 18.91 -2.86
N ALA A 171 15.47 19.98 -2.52
CA ALA A 171 15.38 21.18 -3.34
C ALA A 171 16.74 21.86 -3.59
N SER A 172 17.70 21.76 -2.65
CA SER A 172 19.04 22.32 -2.82
C SER A 172 20.00 21.44 -3.62
N HIS A 173 19.63 20.20 -3.94
CA HIS A 173 20.48 19.20 -4.59
C HIS A 173 19.78 18.51 -5.78
N GLY A 174 18.99 19.28 -6.54
CA GLY A 174 18.34 18.81 -7.77
C GLY A 174 17.23 17.77 -7.57
N GLY A 175 16.80 17.54 -6.33
CA GLY A 175 15.88 16.46 -5.99
C GLY A 175 14.43 16.89 -5.78
N ALA A 176 13.56 15.89 -5.79
CA ALA A 176 12.15 16.00 -5.43
C ALA A 176 11.67 14.72 -4.74
N SER A 177 10.58 14.83 -4.00
CA SER A 177 9.94 13.68 -3.34
C SER A 177 8.44 13.74 -3.48
N ASN A 178 7.81 12.58 -3.35
CA ASN A 178 6.38 12.47 -3.15
C ASN A 178 6.05 11.17 -2.41
N ALA A 179 4.78 11.01 -2.07
CA ALA A 179 4.23 9.77 -1.54
C ALA A 179 2.78 9.59 -1.99
N TYR A 180 2.25 8.39 -1.78
CA TYR A 180 0.82 8.12 -1.90
C TYR A 180 0.39 6.98 -0.98
N THR A 181 -0.86 7.05 -0.53
CA THR A 181 -1.53 6.00 0.23
C THR A 181 -2.63 5.37 -0.61
N ALA A 182 -2.47 4.08 -0.91
CA ALA A 182 -3.44 3.25 -1.59
C ALA A 182 -4.32 2.48 -0.58
N GLY A 183 -5.02 1.45 -1.04
CA GLY A 183 -5.78 0.56 -0.15
C GLY A 183 -4.86 -0.26 0.75
N ASP A 184 -3.89 -0.95 0.16
CA ASP A 184 -3.06 -1.97 0.79
C ASP A 184 -1.60 -1.55 1.04
N GLN A 185 -1.20 -0.37 0.57
CA GLN A 185 0.16 0.13 0.72
C GLN A 185 0.24 1.65 0.85
N THR A 186 1.31 2.12 1.47
CA THR A 186 1.76 3.50 1.45
C THR A 186 3.17 3.53 0.89
N ASN A 187 3.37 4.30 -0.18
CA ASN A 187 4.62 4.35 -0.92
C ASN A 187 5.24 5.74 -0.80
N PHE A 188 6.53 5.79 -0.48
CA PHE A 188 7.32 7.02 -0.41
C PHE A 188 8.49 6.91 -1.36
N TYR A 189 8.83 8.00 -2.04
CA TYR A 189 9.94 7.99 -2.99
C TYR A 189 10.56 9.38 -3.18
N PHE A 190 11.82 9.38 -3.61
CA PHE A 190 12.52 10.60 -4.01
C PHE A 190 13.50 10.33 -5.16
N SER A 191 13.85 11.40 -5.87
CA SER A 191 15.08 11.50 -6.65
C SER A 191 15.92 12.67 -6.17
N VAL A 192 17.22 12.61 -6.46
CA VAL A 192 18.22 13.63 -6.12
C VAL A 192 19.43 13.46 -7.04
N ASP A 193 20.23 14.51 -7.24
CA ASP A 193 21.52 14.40 -7.92
C ASP A 193 22.36 13.27 -7.29
N ALA A 194 22.98 12.42 -8.12
CA ALA A 194 23.62 11.18 -7.68
C ALA A 194 24.65 11.36 -6.54
N ASP A 195 25.40 12.47 -6.57
CA ASP A 195 26.41 12.82 -5.56
C ASP A 195 25.82 13.08 -4.15
N HIS A 196 24.52 13.35 -4.06
CA HIS A 196 23.81 13.69 -2.82
C HIS A 196 22.88 12.58 -2.32
N TYR A 197 22.92 11.41 -2.96
CA TYR A 197 22.07 10.26 -2.64
C TYR A 197 22.16 9.84 -1.18
N GLU A 198 23.38 9.71 -0.62
CA GLU A 198 23.58 9.25 0.75
C GLU A 198 22.91 10.18 1.77
N GLY A 199 23.02 11.50 1.57
CA GLY A 199 22.41 12.48 2.45
C GLY A 199 20.88 12.54 2.35
N ALA A 200 20.33 12.28 1.16
CA ALA A 200 18.89 12.15 0.96
C ALA A 200 18.37 10.86 1.58
N LEU A 201 19.03 9.74 1.32
CA LEU A 201 18.66 8.42 1.84
C LEU A 201 18.73 8.37 3.37
N HIS A 202 19.73 9.01 3.98
CA HIS A 202 19.82 9.10 5.44
C HIS A 202 18.59 9.81 6.02
N ARG A 203 18.21 10.98 5.50
CA ARG A 203 17.00 11.69 5.96
C ARG A 203 15.73 10.88 5.73
N PHE A 204 15.60 10.31 4.54
CA PHE A 204 14.48 9.46 4.15
C PHE A 204 14.31 8.26 5.08
N SER A 205 15.41 7.57 5.44
CA SER A 205 15.38 6.42 6.34
C SER A 205 14.82 6.75 7.73
N GLN A 206 14.95 8.01 8.18
CA GLN A 206 14.47 8.42 9.50
C GLN A 206 12.95 8.47 9.60
N PHE A 207 12.22 8.54 8.47
CA PHE A 207 10.76 8.46 8.43
C PHE A 207 10.26 7.14 9.04
N PHE A 208 11.00 6.06 8.77
CA PHE A 208 10.65 4.71 9.20
C PHE A 208 11.25 4.37 10.57
N ALA A 209 12.31 5.06 10.98
CA ALA A 209 13.03 4.74 12.21
C ALA A 209 12.59 5.58 13.43
N ALA A 210 12.44 6.90 13.28
CA ALA A 210 12.20 7.81 14.40
C ALA A 210 11.53 9.14 13.99
N PRO A 211 10.29 9.12 13.44
CA PRO A 211 9.52 10.33 13.18
C PRO A 211 9.08 11.02 14.49
N LEU A 212 8.97 12.36 14.48
CA LEU A 212 8.62 13.13 15.69
C LEU A 212 7.11 13.21 15.95
N PHE A 213 6.31 13.25 14.87
CA PHE A 213 4.89 13.54 14.92
C PHE A 213 4.59 14.77 15.81
N ASN A 214 5.25 15.91 15.52
CA ASN A 214 5.14 17.12 16.32
C ASN A 214 3.68 17.59 16.42
N ALA A 215 3.18 17.85 17.63
CA ALA A 215 1.77 18.21 17.85
C ALA A 215 1.33 19.44 17.04
N SER A 216 2.21 20.44 16.91
CA SER A 216 1.93 21.62 16.08
C SER A 216 1.80 21.29 14.59
N ALA A 217 2.61 20.35 14.08
CA ALA A 217 2.55 19.90 12.70
C ALA A 217 1.29 19.04 12.46
N THR A 218 0.96 18.14 13.39
CA THR A 218 -0.27 17.34 13.36
C THR A 218 -1.50 18.20 13.10
N GLN A 219 -1.66 19.29 13.84
CA GLN A 219 -2.84 20.14 13.68
C GLN A 219 -2.88 20.84 12.31
N ARG A 220 -1.73 21.28 11.78
CA ARG A 220 -1.65 21.95 10.47
C ARG A 220 -1.85 21.00 9.32
N GLU A 221 -1.21 19.83 9.36
CA GLU A 221 -1.31 18.83 8.30
C GLU A 221 -2.72 18.25 8.18
N MET A 222 -3.49 18.23 9.26
CA MET A 222 -4.91 17.84 9.19
C MET A 222 -5.71 18.79 8.28
N HIS A 223 -5.44 20.09 8.34
CA HIS A 223 -6.03 21.06 7.40
C HIS A 223 -5.52 20.87 5.96
N ALA A 224 -4.30 20.38 5.78
CA ALA A 224 -3.77 20.05 4.45
C ALA A 224 -4.53 18.85 3.84
N VAL A 225 -4.75 17.79 4.61
CA VAL A 225 -5.55 16.62 4.20
C VAL A 225 -7.00 17.01 3.88
N ASP A 226 -7.63 17.84 4.72
CA ASP A 226 -8.97 18.36 4.43
C ASP A 226 -9.00 19.19 3.13
N SER A 227 -7.99 20.03 2.90
CA SER A 227 -7.88 20.79 1.66
C SER A 227 -7.77 19.88 0.43
N GLU A 228 -7.00 18.79 0.53
CA GLU A 228 -6.91 17.78 -0.52
C GLU A 228 -8.25 17.09 -0.77
N HIS A 229 -8.94 16.64 0.29
CA HIS A 229 -10.26 16.05 0.16
C HIS A 229 -11.23 17.01 -0.54
N ARG A 230 -11.27 18.28 -0.10
CA ARG A 230 -12.12 19.32 -0.68
C ARG A 230 -11.82 19.59 -2.15
N LYS A 231 -10.54 19.56 -2.55
CA LYS A 231 -10.12 19.67 -3.96
C LYS A 231 -10.68 18.52 -4.79
N ASN A 232 -10.74 17.31 -4.22
CA ASN A 232 -11.19 16.10 -4.91
C ASN A 232 -12.73 16.01 -5.08
N LEU A 233 -13.52 16.78 -4.31
CA LEU A 233 -15.00 16.75 -4.38
C LEU A 233 -15.59 17.04 -5.76
N GLN A 234 -14.90 17.87 -6.56
CA GLN A 234 -15.32 18.26 -7.91
C GLN A 234 -14.61 17.48 -9.02
N ASN A 235 -13.80 16.49 -8.67
CA ASN A 235 -13.12 15.64 -9.64
C ASN A 235 -13.95 14.39 -9.93
N ASP A 236 -14.38 14.20 -11.17
CA ASP A 236 -15.28 13.09 -11.54
C ASP A 236 -14.65 11.71 -11.33
N GLY A 237 -13.33 11.57 -11.45
CA GLY A 237 -12.62 10.32 -11.15
C GLY A 237 -12.75 9.96 -9.67
N TRP A 238 -12.52 10.93 -8.77
CA TRP A 238 -12.71 10.74 -7.33
C TRP A 238 -14.18 10.50 -6.97
N ARG A 239 -15.12 11.21 -7.60
CA ARG A 239 -16.55 11.03 -7.38
C ARG A 239 -17.00 9.63 -7.79
N LEU A 240 -16.59 9.16 -8.97
CA LEU A 240 -16.88 7.81 -9.44
C LEU A 240 -16.27 6.76 -8.51
N TYR A 241 -15.02 6.96 -8.07
CA TYR A 241 -14.38 6.05 -7.14
C TYR A 241 -15.12 5.97 -5.79
N SER A 242 -15.54 7.10 -5.23
CA SER A 242 -16.35 7.14 -4.01
C SER A 242 -17.72 6.49 -4.18
N LEU A 243 -18.36 6.64 -5.35
CA LEU A 243 -19.62 5.93 -5.66
C LEU A 243 -19.42 4.42 -5.73
N LEU A 244 -18.34 3.95 -6.35
CA LEU A 244 -17.99 2.52 -6.39
C LEU A 244 -17.73 1.97 -4.99
N LYS A 245 -17.05 2.72 -4.13
CA LYS A 245 -16.87 2.36 -2.72
C LYS A 245 -18.19 2.28 -1.96
N GLY A 246 -19.07 3.26 -2.16
CA GLY A 246 -20.39 3.29 -1.51
C GLY A 246 -21.34 2.18 -2.00
N ALA A 247 -21.09 1.60 -3.16
CA ALA A 247 -21.83 0.44 -3.68
C ALA A 247 -21.25 -0.91 -3.23
N ALA A 248 -20.09 -0.92 -2.58
CA ALA A 248 -19.49 -2.15 -2.06
C ALA A 248 -20.18 -2.62 -0.77
N GLU A 249 -19.90 -3.87 -0.38
CA GLU A 249 -20.34 -4.41 0.90
C GLU A 249 -19.80 -3.52 2.05
N PRO A 250 -20.64 -2.98 2.95
CA PRO A 250 -20.21 -2.03 3.99
C PRO A 250 -19.13 -2.55 4.93
N SER A 251 -19.03 -3.87 5.10
CA SER A 251 -17.99 -4.52 5.93
C SER A 251 -16.65 -4.71 5.19
N SER A 252 -16.58 -4.38 3.90
CA SER A 252 -15.35 -4.46 3.13
C SER A 252 -14.45 -3.25 3.40
N PRO A 253 -13.13 -3.44 3.63
CA PRO A 253 -12.18 -2.32 3.74
C PRO A 253 -12.17 -1.41 2.52
N PHE A 254 -12.58 -1.92 1.35
CA PHE A 254 -12.72 -1.11 0.14
C PHE A 254 -13.77 0.00 0.28
N ALA A 255 -14.82 -0.21 1.07
CA ALA A 255 -15.88 0.78 1.29
C ALA A 255 -15.40 1.99 2.13
N HIS A 256 -14.25 1.89 2.80
CA HIS A 256 -13.77 2.91 3.72
C HIS A 256 -13.33 4.19 3.02
N PHE A 257 -13.56 5.31 3.70
CA PHE A 257 -13.10 6.63 3.29
C PHE A 257 -11.61 6.80 3.61
N GLY A 258 -10.76 6.52 2.62
CA GLY A 258 -9.30 6.49 2.82
C GLY A 258 -8.56 7.82 2.71
N THR A 259 -9.21 8.90 2.25
CA THR A 259 -8.54 10.22 2.18
C THR A 259 -8.43 10.85 3.56
N GLY A 260 -9.48 10.75 4.37
CA GLY A 260 -9.62 11.52 5.60
C GLY A 260 -9.97 12.98 5.35
N ASP A 261 -10.50 13.64 6.37
CA ASP A 261 -10.79 15.07 6.41
C ASP A 261 -10.87 15.55 7.88
N LEU A 262 -11.29 16.79 8.11
CA LEU A 262 -11.45 17.29 9.48
C LEU A 262 -12.55 16.54 10.27
N GLU A 263 -13.56 15.98 9.60
CA GLU A 263 -14.63 15.25 10.29
C GLU A 263 -14.11 13.92 10.85
N THR A 264 -13.17 13.27 10.16
CA THR A 264 -12.62 11.98 10.58
C THR A 264 -11.34 12.07 11.40
N LEU A 265 -10.55 13.13 11.24
CA LEU A 265 -9.23 13.26 11.85
C LEU A 265 -9.19 14.16 13.08
N ASP A 266 -10.13 15.09 13.27
CA ASP A 266 -10.16 16.02 14.43
C ASP A 266 -10.71 15.35 15.69
N VAL A 267 -9.97 14.34 16.18
CA VAL A 267 -10.26 13.60 17.40
C VAL A 267 -9.24 13.90 18.51
N PRO A 268 -9.62 13.88 19.80
CA PRO A 268 -8.77 14.35 20.90
C PRO A 268 -7.41 13.65 21.06
N ASP A 269 -7.26 12.43 20.55
CA ASP A 269 -6.09 11.55 20.67
C ASP A 269 -5.42 11.25 19.32
N ILE A 270 -5.69 12.03 18.27
CA ILE A 270 -5.22 11.76 16.91
C ILE A 270 -3.70 11.52 16.81
N ARG A 271 -2.90 12.27 17.57
CA ARG A 271 -1.44 12.11 17.57
C ARG A 271 -1.02 10.75 18.11
N ASP A 272 -1.66 10.30 19.18
CA ASP A 272 -1.36 9.00 19.79
C ASP A 272 -1.81 7.86 18.86
N ARG A 273 -2.92 8.05 18.12
CA ARG A 273 -3.36 7.13 17.06
C ARG A 273 -2.34 7.00 15.93
N VAL A 274 -1.77 8.11 15.46
CA VAL A 274 -0.70 8.09 14.44
C VAL A 274 0.54 7.37 14.95
N LEU A 275 0.96 7.65 16.19
CA LEU A 275 2.10 6.97 16.82
C LEU A 275 1.88 5.46 16.92
N ASP A 276 0.70 5.05 17.37
CA ASP A 276 0.31 3.64 17.49
C ASP A 276 0.22 2.97 16.11
N PHE A 277 -0.33 3.66 15.11
CA PHE A 277 -0.40 3.18 13.73
C PHE A 277 1.00 2.95 13.15
N HIS A 278 1.90 3.92 13.29
CA HIS A 278 3.30 3.81 12.86
C HIS A 278 3.98 2.63 13.55
N HIS A 279 3.93 2.56 14.88
CA HIS A 279 4.54 1.49 15.65
C HIS A 279 4.02 0.10 15.28
N ARG A 280 2.71 -0.03 14.98
CA ARG A 280 2.09 -1.31 14.63
C ARG A 280 2.42 -1.77 13.21
N HIS A 281 2.48 -0.84 12.26
CA HIS A 281 2.48 -1.18 10.84
C HIS A 281 3.79 -0.89 10.10
N TYR A 282 4.58 0.09 10.53
CA TYR A 282 5.84 0.47 9.87
C TYR A 282 6.99 -0.43 10.35
N SER A 283 6.84 -1.73 10.06
CA SER A 283 7.79 -2.78 10.40
C SER A 283 8.53 -3.24 9.15
N ALA A 284 9.83 -3.55 9.29
CA ALA A 284 10.71 -3.94 8.19
C ALA A 284 10.28 -5.20 7.42
N ASN A 285 9.46 -6.06 8.02
CA ASN A 285 8.98 -7.31 7.43
C ASN A 285 7.64 -7.17 6.67
N ARG A 286 7.20 -5.95 6.37
CA ARG A 286 5.93 -5.64 5.70
C ARG A 286 6.12 -4.82 4.46
#